data_AF-A0A9Q1DJY6-F1
#
_entry.id   AF-A0A9Q1DJY6-F1
#
_cell.length_a   1.000
_cell.length_b   1.000
_cell.length_c   1.000
_cell.angle_alpha   90.00
_cell.angle_beta   90.00
_cell.angle_gamma   90.00
#
_symmetry.space_group_name_H-M   'P 1'
#
loop_
_entity.id
_entity.type
_entity.pdbx_description
1 polymer ?
#
loop_
_entity_poly.entity_id
_entity_poly.type
_entity_poly.pdbx_seq_one_letter_code
_entity_poly.pdbx_strand_id
1 'polypeptide(L)'
;MDDSVKQVLRQIIRRIPSNKLRNTLSKWEHISKKQFQSLEFTQAKSLLCDNLLSLCEENELSMKHVTELEMIYRIEHPAQGSWNVCQLIDPEEEALTVDSLHFKESFKAHLKCLINHVSVKMKKHEDDALWIRIAWGDNFTQPNHLKPTYVVHNLQTPYVFVSGLTMKHRPLLHQALVQSGHYGAVKDVHLSGRCLTALRDLLMRQYKQVFPVKHPKLLEEKTPLPRTPCIEIEDTKHAENRMQMAAEAFGEGILPKLETAVYKLETRFKENEMGREEPFRGVVKFASSNLLESLKYCVSSGMASAPVTPLLSSITQKGRNYFVITDKGPGISNTPGPKI
;
A
#
# COMPACT_ATOMS: atom_id res chain seq x y z
N MET A 1 -7.09 35.97 -1.92
CA MET A 1 -7.19 34.49 -1.82
C MET A 1 -8.59 34.12 -1.36
N ASP A 2 -9.26 33.17 -2.02
CA ASP A 2 -10.63 32.75 -1.67
C ASP A 2 -10.72 32.10 -0.29
N ASP A 3 -11.85 32.27 0.40
CA ASP A 3 -12.08 31.70 1.74
C ASP A 3 -11.98 30.17 1.78
N SER A 4 -12.35 29.51 0.68
CA SER A 4 -12.20 28.06 0.53
C SER A 4 -10.72 27.63 0.57
N VAL A 5 -9.83 28.41 -0.05
CA VAL A 5 -8.37 28.18 -0.05
C VAL A 5 -7.82 28.39 1.35
N LYS A 6 -8.25 29.46 2.05
CA LYS A 6 -7.87 29.74 3.44
C LYS A 6 -8.25 28.59 4.37
N GLN A 7 -9.48 28.08 4.26
CA GLN A 7 -9.97 26.97 5.09
C GLN A 7 -9.18 25.68 4.86
N VAL A 8 -8.87 25.35 3.60
CA VAL A 8 -8.06 24.18 3.26
C VAL A 8 -6.64 24.31 3.83
N LEU A 9 -6.01 25.49 3.70
CA LEU A 9 -4.68 25.74 4.26
C LEU A 9 -4.68 25.58 5.78
N ARG A 10 -5.64 26.20 6.49
CA ARG A 10 -5.80 26.04 7.95
C ARG A 10 -5.87 24.57 8.36
N GLN A 11 -6.63 23.77 7.62
CA GLN A 11 -6.79 22.36 7.92
C GLN A 11 -5.51 21.55 7.65
N ILE A 12 -4.76 21.88 6.59
CA ILE A 12 -3.47 21.25 6.29
C ILE A 12 -2.46 21.53 7.40
N ILE A 13 -2.27 22.81 7.77
CA ILE A 13 -1.32 23.22 8.82
C ILE A 13 -1.67 22.57 10.16
N ARG A 14 -2.96 22.47 10.49
CA ARG A 14 -3.40 21.80 11.72
C ARG A 14 -3.02 20.31 11.74
N ARG A 15 -3.15 19.61 10.61
CA ARG A 15 -2.86 18.17 10.46
C ARG A 15 -1.37 17.84 10.53
N ILE A 16 -0.49 18.75 10.08
CA ILE A 16 0.96 18.53 10.09
C ILE A 16 1.50 18.77 11.52
N PRO A 17 2.17 17.81 12.18
CA PRO A 17 2.82 18.02 13.48
C PRO A 17 3.81 19.19 13.47
N SER A 18 3.89 19.96 14.56
CA SER A 18 4.72 21.18 14.62
C SER A 18 6.19 20.90 14.31
N ASN A 19 6.72 19.78 14.80
CA ASN A 19 8.10 19.35 14.57
C ASN A 19 8.40 19.02 13.10
N LYS A 20 7.38 18.72 12.28
CA LYS A 20 7.52 18.37 10.86
C LYS A 20 7.17 19.52 9.93
N LEU A 21 6.40 20.49 10.42
CA LEU A 21 5.88 21.60 9.63
C LEU A 21 7.00 22.45 9.02
N ARG A 22 8.06 22.73 9.79
CA ARG A 22 9.23 23.50 9.30
C ARG A 22 9.89 22.82 8.09
N ASN A 23 10.14 21.51 8.18
CA ASN A 23 10.73 20.73 7.08
C ASN A 23 9.80 20.66 5.85
N THR A 24 8.50 20.50 6.08
CA THR A 24 7.52 20.47 4.97
C THR A 24 7.48 21.81 4.23
N LEU A 25 7.43 22.92 4.99
CA LEU A 25 7.40 24.27 4.42
C LEU A 25 8.72 24.66 3.74
N SER A 26 9.87 24.17 4.21
CA SER A 26 11.14 24.43 3.52
C SER A 26 11.22 23.80 2.13
N LYS A 27 10.44 22.75 1.88
CA LYS A 27 10.30 22.11 0.56
C LYS A 27 9.17 22.71 -0.28
N TRP A 28 8.39 23.64 0.31
CA TRP A 28 7.31 24.32 -0.38
C TRP A 28 7.87 25.60 -1.02
N GLU A 29 8.26 25.48 -2.30
CA GLU A 29 9.00 26.49 -3.08
C GLU A 29 8.22 27.80 -3.37
N HIS A 30 7.02 27.97 -2.80
CA HIS A 30 6.14 29.13 -3.01
C HIS A 30 6.31 30.22 -1.95
N ILE A 31 7.17 29.99 -0.94
CA ILE A 31 7.53 30.98 0.08
C ILE A 31 9.00 31.32 -0.09
N SER A 32 9.32 32.61 -0.20
CA SER A 32 10.72 33.05 -0.32
C SER A 32 11.53 32.73 0.94
N LYS A 33 12.85 32.59 0.79
CA LYS A 33 13.75 32.32 1.95
C LYS A 33 13.64 33.38 3.05
N LYS A 34 13.42 34.66 2.66
CA LYS A 34 13.24 35.77 3.61
C LYS A 34 11.93 35.63 4.40
N GLN A 35 10.82 35.38 3.71
CA GLN A 35 9.51 35.14 4.33
C GLN A 35 9.53 33.87 5.20
N PHE A 36 10.26 32.83 4.79
CA PHE A 36 10.41 31.62 5.59
C PHE A 36 11.19 31.87 6.89
N GLN A 37 12.22 32.72 6.86
CA GLN A 37 13.00 33.10 8.04
C GLN A 37 12.22 33.99 9.02
N SER A 38 11.27 34.78 8.54
CA SER A 38 10.41 35.61 9.41
C SER A 38 9.32 34.81 10.14
N LEU A 39 9.13 33.52 9.81
CA LEU A 39 8.15 32.67 10.49
C LEU A 39 8.71 32.13 11.81
N GLU A 40 8.03 32.44 12.91
CA GLU A 40 8.37 31.88 14.22
C GLU A 40 7.68 30.53 14.47
N PHE A 41 8.44 29.45 14.35
CA PHE A 41 7.95 28.07 14.55
C PHE A 41 7.77 27.66 16.02
N THR A 42 8.23 28.48 16.96
CA THR A 42 8.09 28.29 18.41
C THR A 42 6.71 28.73 18.92
N GLN A 43 6.00 29.55 18.15
CA GLN A 43 4.68 30.07 18.51
C GLN A 43 3.57 29.01 18.40
N ALA A 44 2.38 29.36 18.89
CA ALA A 44 1.19 28.56 18.71
C ALA A 44 0.88 28.37 17.21
N LYS A 45 0.44 27.16 16.84
CA LYS A 45 0.10 26.81 15.45
C LYS A 45 -0.95 27.73 14.81
N SER A 46 -1.86 28.28 15.61
CA SER A 46 -2.87 29.24 15.14
C SER A 46 -2.22 30.51 14.60
N LEU A 47 -1.34 31.13 15.40
CA LEU A 47 -0.61 32.35 15.01
C LEU A 47 0.28 32.11 13.80
N LEU A 48 1.01 30.99 13.79
CA LEU A 48 1.80 30.58 12.62
C LEU A 48 0.92 30.41 11.38
N CYS A 49 -0.29 29.88 11.53
CA CYS A 49 -1.22 29.72 10.42
C CYS A 49 -1.74 31.07 9.90
N ASP A 50 -2.00 32.03 10.78
CA ASP A 50 -2.44 33.36 10.38
C ASP A 50 -1.33 34.13 9.66
N ASN A 51 -0.08 34.03 10.13
CA ASN A 51 1.10 34.56 9.44
C ASN A 51 1.33 33.87 8.08
N LEU A 52 1.11 32.56 7.99
CA LEU A 52 1.18 31.86 6.70
C LEU A 52 0.07 32.32 5.75
N LEU A 53 -1.14 32.58 6.26
CA LEU A 53 -2.24 33.08 5.45
C LEU A 53 -1.94 34.46 4.86
N SER A 54 -1.35 35.38 5.63
CA SER A 54 -0.95 36.69 5.12
C SER A 54 0.11 36.57 4.03
N LEU A 55 1.14 35.73 4.23
CA LEU A 55 2.15 35.46 3.19
C LEU A 55 1.55 34.82 1.94
N CYS A 56 0.57 33.92 2.09
CA CYS A 56 -0.12 33.31 0.96
C CYS A 56 -0.97 34.32 0.19
N GLU A 57 -1.53 35.33 0.86
CA GLU A 57 -2.26 36.42 0.23
C GLU A 57 -1.32 37.37 -0.51
N GLU A 58 -0.19 37.75 0.10
CA GLU A 58 0.86 38.57 -0.53
C GLU A 58 1.43 37.90 -1.79
N ASN A 59 1.64 36.59 -1.76
CA ASN A 59 2.18 35.82 -2.89
C ASN A 59 1.09 35.32 -3.86
N GLU A 60 -0.17 35.75 -3.69
CA GLU A 60 -1.32 35.36 -4.53
C GLU A 60 -1.48 33.84 -4.73
N LEU A 61 -1.28 33.05 -3.67
CA LEU A 61 -1.28 31.60 -3.79
C LEU A 61 -2.67 31.04 -4.09
N SER A 62 -2.73 30.18 -5.12
CA SER A 62 -3.94 29.49 -5.54
C SER A 62 -4.15 28.16 -4.80
N MET A 63 -5.34 27.56 -4.95
CA MET A 63 -5.64 26.20 -4.47
C MET A 63 -4.61 25.16 -4.95
N LYS A 64 -4.04 25.33 -6.15
CA LYS A 64 -3.00 24.43 -6.68
C LYS A 64 -1.73 24.48 -5.84
N HIS A 65 -1.35 25.65 -5.32
CA HIS A 65 -0.16 25.83 -4.50
C HIS A 65 -0.40 25.26 -3.08
N VAL A 66 -1.57 25.52 -2.49
CA VAL A 66 -1.94 24.99 -1.16
C VAL A 66 -2.01 23.46 -1.16
N THR A 67 -2.62 22.86 -2.19
CA THR A 67 -2.68 21.38 -2.31
C THR A 67 -1.31 20.75 -2.57
N GLU A 68 -0.32 21.54 -3.03
CA GLU A 68 1.07 21.07 -3.12
C GLU A 68 1.67 20.79 -1.76
N LEU A 69 1.45 21.69 -0.80
CA LEU A 69 1.98 21.55 0.55
C LEU A 69 1.48 20.26 1.20
N GLU A 70 0.18 19.98 1.06
CA GLU A 70 -0.42 18.72 1.52
C GLU A 70 0.23 17.51 0.83
N MET A 71 0.45 17.60 -0.48
CA MET A 71 1.05 16.53 -1.28
C MET A 71 2.50 16.25 -0.87
N ILE A 72 3.33 17.29 -0.64
CA ILE A 72 4.70 17.17 -0.14
C ILE A 72 4.69 16.42 1.20
N TYR A 73 3.85 16.85 2.14
CA TYR A 73 3.73 16.20 3.44
C TYR A 73 3.33 14.72 3.32
N ARG A 74 2.40 14.41 2.40
CA ARG A 74 1.92 13.05 2.17
C ARG A 74 2.99 12.14 1.54
N ILE A 75 3.81 12.66 0.64
CA ILE A 75 4.95 11.96 0.03
C ILE A 75 5.99 11.60 1.09
N GLU A 76 6.30 12.53 2.02
CA GLU A 76 7.24 12.26 3.12
C GLU A 76 6.69 11.29 4.17
N HIS A 77 5.36 11.17 4.28
CA HIS A 77 4.69 10.39 5.31
C HIS A 77 3.65 9.41 4.74
N PRO A 78 4.05 8.47 3.86
CA PRO A 78 3.13 7.55 3.21
C PRO A 78 2.37 6.68 4.22
N ALA A 79 2.97 6.40 5.39
CA ALA A 79 2.39 5.55 6.44
C ALA A 79 1.17 6.14 7.17
N GLN A 80 0.76 7.38 6.88
CA GLN A 80 -0.37 8.03 7.55
C GLN A 80 -1.75 7.57 7.07
N GLY A 81 -1.84 6.73 6.04
CA GLY A 81 -3.09 6.07 5.69
C GLY A 81 -2.88 4.67 5.17
N SER A 82 -3.98 3.97 4.95
CA SER A 82 -3.95 2.65 4.32
C SER A 82 -3.84 2.84 2.81
N TRP A 83 -2.99 2.03 2.21
CA TRP A 83 -2.86 1.82 0.79
C TRP A 83 -3.55 0.52 0.43
N ASN A 84 -4.20 0.50 -0.73
CA ASN A 84 -4.74 -0.69 -1.37
C ASN A 84 -4.05 -0.83 -2.72
N VAL A 85 -3.76 -2.05 -3.14
CA VAL A 85 -3.05 -2.30 -4.39
C VAL A 85 -4.00 -2.86 -5.44
N CYS A 86 -4.00 -2.23 -6.60
CA CYS A 86 -4.63 -2.73 -7.81
C CYS A 86 -3.55 -3.08 -8.84
N GLN A 87 -3.86 -4.04 -9.71
CA GLN A 87 -3.02 -4.44 -10.83
C GLN A 87 -3.76 -4.13 -12.13
N LEU A 88 -3.10 -3.43 -13.04
CA LEU A 88 -3.52 -3.26 -14.41
C LEU A 88 -3.19 -4.55 -15.18
N ILE A 89 -4.16 -5.07 -15.91
CA ILE A 89 -4.05 -6.34 -16.65
C ILE A 89 -4.38 -6.10 -18.12
N ASP A 90 -3.97 -7.06 -18.95
CA ASP A 90 -4.17 -7.04 -20.40
C ASP A 90 -3.54 -5.78 -21.05
N PRO A 91 -2.20 -5.63 -20.97
CA PRO A 91 -1.52 -4.49 -21.59
C PRO A 91 -1.68 -4.53 -23.11
N GLU A 92 -2.05 -3.40 -23.70
CA GLU A 92 -1.97 -3.19 -25.14
C GLU A 92 -0.51 -2.94 -25.55
N GLU A 93 -0.19 -3.03 -26.86
CA GLU A 93 1.19 -2.85 -27.36
C GLU A 93 1.78 -1.48 -26.95
N GLU A 94 0.94 -0.46 -26.82
CA GLU A 94 1.31 0.91 -26.47
C GLU A 94 1.61 1.10 -24.97
N ALA A 95 1.15 0.18 -24.10
CA ALA A 95 1.23 0.29 -22.64
C ALA A 95 2.67 0.41 -22.11
N LEU A 96 3.62 -0.21 -22.79
CA LEU A 96 5.04 -0.23 -22.41
C LEU A 96 5.80 1.03 -22.85
N THR A 97 5.21 1.82 -23.74
CA THR A 97 5.84 3.02 -24.33
C THR A 97 5.24 4.33 -23.84
N VAL A 98 4.25 4.27 -22.95
CA VAL A 98 3.53 5.47 -22.48
C VAL A 98 4.49 6.41 -21.75
N ASP A 99 4.72 7.58 -22.35
CA ASP A 99 5.48 8.64 -21.68
C ASP A 99 4.68 9.26 -20.52
N SER A 100 5.41 9.70 -19.51
CA SER A 100 4.87 10.35 -18.33
C SER A 100 4.07 11.61 -18.63
N LEU A 101 4.40 12.37 -19.70
CA LEU A 101 3.62 13.55 -20.09
C LEU A 101 2.28 13.13 -20.71
N HIS A 102 2.32 12.21 -21.68
CA HIS A 102 1.12 11.69 -22.33
C HIS A 102 0.15 11.07 -21.31
N PHE A 103 0.66 10.25 -20.39
CA PHE A 103 -0.14 9.68 -19.31
C PHE A 103 -0.84 10.76 -18.47
N LYS A 104 -0.11 11.81 -18.05
CA LYS A 104 -0.67 12.89 -17.21
C LYS A 104 -1.81 13.62 -17.90
N GLU A 105 -1.63 13.93 -19.19
CA GLU A 105 -2.62 14.64 -20.00
C GLU A 105 -3.85 13.77 -20.27
N SER A 106 -3.61 12.55 -20.76
CA SER A 106 -4.66 11.57 -21.03
C SER A 106 -5.47 11.25 -19.78
N PHE A 107 -4.83 10.93 -18.65
CA PHE A 107 -5.52 10.64 -17.39
C PHE A 107 -6.40 11.81 -16.94
N LYS A 108 -5.88 13.04 -17.03
CA LYS A 108 -6.64 14.24 -16.63
C LYS A 108 -7.82 14.50 -17.56
N ALA A 109 -7.66 14.27 -18.86
CA ALA A 109 -8.72 14.42 -19.85
C ALA A 109 -9.85 13.40 -19.62
N HIS A 110 -9.49 12.11 -19.49
CA HIS A 110 -10.45 11.04 -19.21
C HIS A 110 -11.22 11.29 -17.91
N LEU A 111 -10.52 11.65 -16.82
CA LEU A 111 -11.20 11.88 -15.54
C LEU A 111 -12.16 13.07 -15.60
N LYS A 112 -11.80 14.14 -16.33
CA LYS A 112 -12.69 15.29 -16.54
C LYS A 112 -13.90 14.97 -17.43
N CYS A 113 -13.73 14.06 -18.39
CA CYS A 113 -14.84 13.57 -19.21
C CYS A 113 -15.85 12.77 -18.37
N LEU A 114 -15.36 12.00 -17.39
CA LEU A 114 -16.19 11.22 -16.48
C LEU A 114 -16.86 12.05 -15.39
N ILE A 115 -16.21 13.12 -14.92
CA ILE A 115 -16.73 13.98 -13.85
C ILE A 115 -16.27 15.44 -14.00
N ASN A 116 -17.25 16.35 -14.03
CA ASN A 116 -17.00 17.79 -14.26
C ASN A 116 -16.19 18.43 -13.12
N HIS A 117 -16.56 18.16 -11.87
CA HIS A 117 -15.93 18.76 -10.70
C HIS A 117 -14.86 17.83 -10.14
N VAL A 118 -13.67 17.86 -10.73
CA VAL A 118 -12.50 17.11 -10.24
C VAL A 118 -11.25 17.97 -10.27
N SER A 119 -10.44 17.86 -9.21
CA SER A 119 -9.13 18.52 -9.14
C SER A 119 -8.03 17.46 -9.08
N VAL A 120 -7.18 17.44 -10.11
CA VAL A 120 -6.07 16.49 -10.24
C VAL A 120 -4.76 17.25 -10.19
N LYS A 121 -3.86 16.83 -9.30
CA LYS A 121 -2.47 17.28 -9.25
C LYS A 121 -1.54 16.08 -9.33
N MET A 122 -0.49 16.19 -10.13
CA MET A 122 0.48 15.11 -10.31
C MET A 122 1.89 15.62 -10.06
N LYS A 123 2.71 14.81 -9.40
CA LYS A 123 4.12 15.11 -9.11
C LYS A 123 4.93 13.84 -9.31
N LYS A 124 6.01 13.94 -10.09
CA LYS A 124 6.98 12.86 -10.23
C LYS A 124 7.90 12.90 -9.01
N HIS A 125 8.12 11.76 -8.39
CA HIS A 125 9.04 11.59 -7.27
C HIS A 125 10.41 11.11 -7.77
N GLU A 126 11.43 11.14 -6.90
CA GLU A 126 12.82 10.79 -7.24
C GLU A 126 12.98 9.32 -7.68
N ASP A 127 12.11 8.42 -7.23
CA ASP A 127 12.10 7.00 -7.59
C ASP A 127 11.30 6.68 -8.87
N ASP A 128 11.17 7.68 -9.76
CA ASP A 128 10.34 7.67 -10.96
C ASP A 128 8.84 7.40 -10.75
N ALA A 129 8.39 7.25 -9.49
CA ALA A 129 6.99 7.05 -9.18
C ALA A 129 6.18 8.34 -9.41
N LEU A 130 5.05 8.20 -10.10
CA LEU A 130 4.09 9.26 -10.29
C LEU A 130 3.10 9.28 -9.13
N TRP A 131 3.12 10.37 -8.37
CA TRP A 131 2.14 10.66 -7.33
C TRP A 131 1.01 11.48 -7.92
N ILE A 132 -0.22 11.06 -7.69
CA ILE A 132 -1.44 11.70 -8.18
C ILE A 132 -2.34 11.98 -6.98
N ARG A 133 -2.71 13.23 -6.81
CA ARG A 133 -3.70 13.69 -5.83
C ARG A 133 -4.98 14.03 -6.57
N ILE A 134 -6.10 13.43 -6.15
CA ILE A 134 -7.41 13.64 -6.75
C ILE A 134 -8.37 14.12 -5.66
N ALA A 135 -8.91 15.34 -5.80
CA ALA A 135 -10.05 15.77 -5.02
C ALA A 135 -11.32 15.59 -5.85
N TRP A 136 -12.29 14.87 -5.29
CA TRP A 136 -13.54 14.53 -5.94
C TRP A 136 -14.63 15.51 -5.55
N GLY A 137 -15.39 15.98 -6.54
CA GLY A 137 -16.69 16.60 -6.35
C GLY A 137 -17.81 15.65 -6.77
N ASP A 138 -18.95 16.21 -7.07
CA ASP A 138 -20.03 15.55 -7.82
C ASP A 138 -20.64 16.54 -8.82
N ASN A 139 -21.77 16.22 -9.44
CA ASN A 139 -22.36 17.10 -10.47
C ASN A 139 -22.82 18.45 -9.93
N PHE A 140 -22.96 18.60 -8.60
CA PHE A 140 -23.52 19.79 -7.96
C PHE A 140 -22.56 20.45 -6.96
N THR A 141 -21.46 19.79 -6.60
CA THR A 141 -20.53 20.23 -5.57
C THR A 141 -19.10 20.31 -6.09
N GLN A 142 -18.41 21.37 -5.66
CA GLN A 142 -16.99 21.59 -5.95
C GLN A 142 -16.13 20.46 -5.34
N PRO A 143 -14.91 20.23 -5.88
CA PRO A 143 -14.02 19.20 -5.37
C PRO A 143 -13.72 19.33 -3.88
N ASN A 144 -13.91 18.26 -3.12
CA ASN A 144 -13.60 18.24 -1.69
C ASN A 144 -12.10 18.08 -1.46
N HIS A 145 -11.41 19.20 -1.30
CA HIS A 145 -9.97 19.23 -1.06
C HIS A 145 -9.54 18.71 0.33
N LEU A 146 -10.47 18.46 1.26
CA LEU A 146 -10.14 17.97 2.62
C LEU A 146 -10.05 16.44 2.71
N LYS A 147 -10.62 15.74 1.73
CA LYS A 147 -10.64 14.27 1.62
C LYS A 147 -10.16 13.83 0.22
N PRO A 148 -8.90 14.15 -0.17
CA PRO A 148 -8.38 13.72 -1.45
C PRO A 148 -8.05 12.21 -1.44
N THR A 149 -8.09 11.61 -2.62
CA THR A 149 -7.50 10.31 -2.91
C THR A 149 -6.08 10.50 -3.40
N TYR A 150 -5.17 9.63 -2.96
CA TYR A 150 -3.80 9.57 -3.42
C TYR A 150 -3.57 8.29 -4.21
N VAL A 151 -2.91 8.41 -5.34
CA VAL A 151 -2.51 7.29 -6.19
C VAL A 151 -1.01 7.38 -6.42
N VAL A 152 -0.31 6.27 -6.31
CA VAL A 152 1.10 6.13 -6.65
C VAL A 152 1.23 5.06 -7.70
N HIS A 153 1.84 5.40 -8.82
CA HIS A 153 2.01 4.48 -9.93
C HIS A 153 3.40 4.68 -10.54
N ASN A 154 4.13 3.57 -10.73
CA ASN A 154 5.31 3.56 -11.57
C ASN A 154 4.90 2.98 -12.91
N LEU A 155 5.03 3.77 -13.98
CA LEU A 155 4.59 3.44 -15.34
C LEU A 155 5.27 2.19 -15.89
N GLN A 156 6.45 1.83 -15.37
CA GLN A 156 7.17 0.61 -15.73
C GLN A 156 6.55 -0.66 -15.13
N THR A 157 5.57 -0.54 -14.24
CA THR A 157 4.97 -1.67 -13.53
C THR A 157 3.45 -1.62 -13.64
N PRO A 158 2.77 -2.77 -13.71
CA PRO A 158 1.30 -2.81 -13.77
C PRO A 158 0.65 -2.49 -12.42
N TYR A 159 1.40 -2.21 -11.36
CA TYR A 159 0.86 -2.02 -10.02
C TYR A 159 0.56 -0.55 -9.73
N VAL A 160 -0.62 -0.33 -9.14
CA VAL A 160 -1.11 0.99 -8.74
C VAL A 160 -1.49 0.93 -7.27
N PHE A 161 -0.94 1.86 -6.47
CA PHE A 161 -1.21 1.96 -5.04
C PHE A 161 -2.19 3.12 -4.80
N VAL A 162 -3.28 2.86 -4.11
CA VAL A 162 -4.37 3.82 -3.91
C VAL A 162 -4.68 4.00 -2.43
N SER A 163 -4.84 5.24 -1.98
CA SER A 163 -5.18 5.58 -0.60
C SER A 163 -6.32 6.60 -0.54
N GLY A 164 -7.29 6.39 0.37
CA GLY A 164 -8.40 7.33 0.58
C GLY A 164 -9.44 7.37 -0.55
N LEU A 165 -9.59 6.27 -1.30
CA LEU A 165 -10.60 6.13 -2.35
C LEU A 165 -11.92 5.62 -1.77
N THR A 166 -13.03 6.27 -2.13
CA THR A 166 -14.38 5.80 -1.76
C THR A 166 -14.92 4.84 -2.81
N MET A 167 -15.86 3.96 -2.43
CA MET A 167 -16.48 3.01 -3.36
C MET A 167 -17.19 3.71 -4.53
N LYS A 168 -17.76 4.90 -4.31
CA LYS A 168 -18.41 5.72 -5.34
C LYS A 168 -17.44 6.12 -6.47
N HIS A 169 -16.22 6.50 -6.13
CA HIS A 169 -15.23 7.01 -7.10
C HIS A 169 -14.32 5.93 -7.67
N ARG A 170 -14.38 4.71 -7.13
CA ARG A 170 -13.58 3.56 -7.58
C ARG A 170 -13.72 3.24 -9.07
N PRO A 171 -14.94 3.10 -9.65
CA PRO A 171 -15.07 2.83 -11.08
C PRO A 171 -14.48 3.95 -11.94
N LEU A 172 -14.67 5.22 -11.54
CA LEU A 172 -14.16 6.38 -12.27
C LEU A 172 -12.63 6.38 -12.33
N LEU A 173 -11.97 6.10 -11.19
CA LEU A 173 -10.51 6.00 -11.14
C LEU A 173 -10.01 4.83 -11.98
N HIS A 174 -10.63 3.65 -11.86
CA HIS A 174 -10.21 2.47 -12.60
C HIS A 174 -10.29 2.69 -14.10
N GLN A 175 -11.40 3.27 -14.58
CA GLN A 175 -11.58 3.57 -16.00
C GLN A 175 -10.52 4.57 -16.51
N ALA A 176 -10.26 5.65 -15.75
CA ALA A 176 -9.23 6.61 -16.11
C ALA A 176 -7.82 5.99 -16.17
N LEU A 177 -7.49 5.06 -15.25
CA LEU A 177 -6.20 4.36 -15.25
C LEU A 177 -6.05 3.41 -16.45
N VAL A 178 -7.09 2.65 -16.77
CA VAL A 178 -7.15 1.71 -17.91
C VAL A 178 -6.93 2.47 -19.22
N GLN A 179 -7.71 3.54 -19.43
CA GLN A 179 -7.65 4.33 -20.67
C GLN A 179 -6.35 5.11 -20.83
N SER A 180 -5.78 5.64 -19.74
CA SER A 180 -4.54 6.42 -19.82
C SER A 180 -3.28 5.56 -19.87
N GLY A 181 -3.34 4.34 -19.34
CA GLY A 181 -2.23 3.39 -19.34
C GLY A 181 -2.25 2.39 -20.50
N HIS A 182 -3.29 2.40 -21.34
CA HIS A 182 -3.49 1.43 -22.43
C HIS A 182 -3.55 -0.03 -21.92
N TYR A 183 -4.34 -0.26 -20.87
CA TYR A 183 -4.61 -1.60 -20.33
C TYR A 183 -6.07 -1.97 -20.55
N GLY A 184 -6.39 -3.26 -20.63
CA GLY A 184 -7.77 -3.74 -20.81
C GLY A 184 -8.61 -3.70 -19.54
N ALA A 185 -8.02 -3.91 -18.36
CA ALA A 185 -8.78 -3.92 -17.10
C ALA A 185 -7.93 -3.64 -15.84
N VAL A 186 -8.62 -3.42 -14.71
CA VAL A 186 -8.02 -3.33 -13.37
C VAL A 186 -8.51 -4.47 -12.49
N LYS A 187 -7.58 -5.19 -11.87
CA LYS A 187 -7.83 -6.27 -10.92
C LYS A 187 -7.44 -5.86 -9.51
N ASP A 188 -8.28 -6.21 -8.53
CA ASP A 188 -7.92 -6.07 -7.11
C ASP A 188 -6.95 -7.17 -6.69
N VAL A 189 -5.78 -6.78 -6.16
CA VAL A 189 -4.75 -7.71 -5.70
C VAL A 189 -5.08 -8.24 -4.30
N HIS A 190 -6.06 -7.67 -3.60
CA HIS A 190 -6.41 -8.00 -2.21
C HIS A 190 -5.22 -7.82 -1.26
N LEU A 191 -4.42 -6.79 -1.53
CA LEU A 191 -3.29 -6.37 -0.72
C LEU A 191 -3.52 -4.95 -0.21
N SER A 192 -3.42 -4.78 1.11
CA SER A 192 -3.56 -3.50 1.78
C SER A 192 -2.61 -3.36 2.97
N GLY A 193 -2.21 -2.14 3.31
CA GLY A 193 -1.32 -1.88 4.45
C GLY A 193 -0.93 -0.41 4.54
N ARG A 194 -0.20 -0.01 5.59
CA ARG A 194 0.20 1.40 5.74
C ARG A 194 1.56 1.69 5.11
N CYS A 195 2.46 0.71 5.10
CA CYS A 195 3.81 0.91 4.59
C CYS A 195 3.88 0.70 3.06
N LEU A 196 3.83 1.78 2.29
CA LEU A 196 3.87 1.75 0.82
C LEU A 196 5.07 0.97 0.27
N THR A 197 6.26 1.18 0.83
CA THR A 197 7.48 0.48 0.42
C THR A 197 7.40 -1.02 0.68
N ALA A 198 6.87 -1.42 1.84
CA ALA A 198 6.69 -2.84 2.15
C ALA A 198 5.70 -3.53 1.22
N LEU A 199 4.59 -2.86 0.85
CA LEU A 199 3.63 -3.39 -0.13
C LEU A 199 4.28 -3.54 -1.50
N ARG A 200 5.08 -2.55 -1.92
CA ARG A 200 5.87 -2.62 -3.16
C ARG A 200 6.84 -3.79 -3.11
N ASP A 201 7.61 -3.94 -2.04
CA ASP A 201 8.61 -5.00 -1.90
C ASP A 201 7.96 -6.39 -1.93
N LEU A 202 6.79 -6.55 -1.31
CA LEU A 202 6.02 -7.79 -1.33
C LEU A 202 5.63 -8.18 -2.77
N LEU A 203 5.14 -7.23 -3.57
CA LEU A 203 4.75 -7.47 -4.96
C LEU A 203 5.96 -7.64 -5.89
N MET A 204 7.01 -6.85 -5.69
CA MET A 204 8.22 -6.90 -6.52
C MET A 204 9.01 -8.18 -6.28
N ARG A 205 8.96 -8.78 -5.09
CA ARG A 205 9.48 -10.14 -4.86
C ARG A 205 8.80 -11.15 -5.78
N GLN A 206 7.49 -11.07 -5.95
CA GLN A 206 6.77 -11.94 -6.89
C GLN A 206 7.14 -11.63 -8.33
N TYR A 207 7.19 -10.35 -8.71
CA TYR A 207 7.56 -9.93 -10.06
C TYR A 207 8.95 -10.44 -10.44
N LYS A 208 9.92 -10.37 -9.52
CA LYS A 208 11.25 -10.94 -9.70
C LYS A 208 11.27 -12.46 -9.66
N GLN A 209 10.41 -13.13 -8.89
CA GLN A 209 10.34 -14.61 -8.86
C GLN A 209 9.84 -15.23 -10.18
N VAL A 210 9.14 -14.47 -11.04
CA VAL A 210 8.80 -14.91 -12.41
C VAL A 210 10.05 -15.04 -13.30
N PHE A 211 11.18 -14.43 -12.90
CA PHE A 211 12.50 -14.60 -13.51
C PHE A 211 13.47 -15.18 -12.48
N PRO A 212 13.72 -16.50 -12.47
CA PRO A 212 14.38 -17.16 -11.35
C PRO A 212 15.81 -16.65 -11.14
N VAL A 213 16.02 -15.84 -10.10
CA VAL A 213 17.34 -15.72 -9.49
C VAL A 213 17.52 -16.98 -8.65
N LYS A 214 18.26 -17.95 -9.19
CA LYS A 214 18.76 -19.10 -8.44
C LYS A 214 19.56 -18.56 -7.26
N HIS A 215 18.96 -18.48 -6.08
CA HIS A 215 19.75 -18.31 -4.88
C HIS A 215 20.43 -19.65 -4.58
N PRO A 216 21.77 -19.72 -4.56
CA PRO A 216 22.46 -20.92 -4.11
C PRO A 216 22.14 -21.11 -2.63
N LYS A 217 21.72 -22.31 -2.24
CA LYS A 217 21.69 -22.72 -0.85
C LYS A 217 23.09 -22.50 -0.28
N LEU A 218 23.23 -21.62 0.72
CA LEU A 218 24.48 -21.51 1.48
C LEU A 218 24.50 -22.70 2.45
N LEU A 219 25.02 -23.83 1.99
CA LEU A 219 25.43 -24.92 2.88
C LEU A 219 26.70 -24.46 3.60
N GLU A 220 26.54 -23.79 4.74
CA GLU A 220 27.63 -23.67 5.71
C GLU A 220 27.75 -25.00 6.47
N GLU A 221 28.64 -25.86 5.99
CA GLU A 221 29.11 -27.02 6.73
C GLU A 221 30.10 -26.53 7.81
N LYS A 222 29.62 -26.32 9.04
CA LYS A 222 30.48 -26.14 10.21
C LYS A 222 30.42 -27.39 11.08
N THR A 223 31.50 -28.15 11.08
CA THR A 223 31.75 -29.24 12.03
C THR A 223 32.02 -28.69 13.44
N PRO A 224 31.31 -29.14 14.49
CA PRO A 224 31.75 -28.95 15.87
C PRO A 224 32.39 -30.22 16.44
N LEU A 225 33.52 -30.03 17.12
CA LEU A 225 34.22 -31.00 17.96
C LEU A 225 33.35 -31.50 19.13
N PRO A 226 33.58 -32.72 19.65
CA PRO A 226 32.66 -33.38 20.55
C PRO A 226 32.76 -32.83 21.98
N ARG A 227 31.67 -32.27 22.47
CA ARG A 227 31.40 -32.08 23.90
C ARG A 227 29.99 -32.61 24.18
N THR A 228 29.83 -33.23 25.34
CA THR A 228 28.76 -34.13 25.79
C THR A 228 27.36 -33.87 25.19
N PRO A 229 26.71 -34.85 24.52
CA PRO A 229 26.36 -34.61 23.11
C PRO A 229 24.91 -34.92 22.69
N CYS A 230 23.95 -35.20 23.59
CA CYS A 230 22.61 -35.61 23.13
C CYS A 230 21.56 -34.51 23.26
N ILE A 231 21.26 -34.00 24.46
CA ILE A 231 20.12 -33.09 24.65
C ILE A 231 20.40 -31.70 24.09
N GLU A 232 21.57 -31.10 24.40
CA GLU A 232 21.90 -29.77 23.89
C GLU A 232 22.08 -29.77 22.36
N ILE A 233 22.63 -30.85 21.79
CA ILE A 233 22.78 -31.00 20.33
C ILE A 233 21.40 -31.19 19.67
N GLU A 234 20.53 -32.03 20.24
CA GLU A 234 19.16 -32.21 19.74
C GLU A 234 18.36 -30.92 19.83
N ASP A 235 18.42 -30.19 20.94
CA ASP A 235 17.73 -28.91 21.12
C ASP A 235 18.24 -27.86 20.14
N THR A 236 19.55 -27.77 19.91
CA THR A 236 20.12 -26.88 18.88
C THR A 236 19.66 -27.27 17.48
N LYS A 237 19.66 -28.56 17.14
CA LYS A 237 19.23 -29.07 15.84
C LYS A 237 17.74 -28.84 15.62
N HIS A 238 16.91 -29.01 16.65
CA HIS A 238 15.49 -28.70 16.59
C HIS A 238 15.24 -27.20 16.45
N ALA A 239 16.02 -26.35 17.13
CA ALA A 239 15.94 -24.90 16.99
C ALA A 239 16.36 -24.44 15.57
N GLU A 240 17.44 -24.98 15.03
CA GLU A 240 17.89 -24.72 13.66
C GLU A 240 16.85 -25.17 12.63
N ASN A 241 16.28 -26.37 12.79
CA ASN A 241 15.21 -26.86 11.93
C ASN A 241 13.98 -25.94 11.98
N ARG A 242 13.58 -25.44 13.15
CA ARG A 242 12.47 -24.47 13.26
C ARG A 242 12.80 -23.16 12.55
N MET A 243 14.03 -22.68 12.69
CA MET A 243 14.48 -21.45 12.02
C MET A 243 14.49 -21.61 10.50
N GLN A 244 14.96 -22.76 9.99
CA GLN A 244 14.94 -23.09 8.57
C GLN A 244 13.50 -23.17 8.04
N MET A 245 12.61 -23.88 8.73
CA MET A 245 11.19 -23.97 8.32
C MET A 245 10.50 -22.59 8.33
N ALA A 246 10.82 -21.72 9.28
CA ALA A 246 10.31 -20.35 9.30
C ALA A 246 10.84 -19.51 8.12
N ALA A 247 12.11 -19.70 7.76
CA ALA A 247 12.73 -19.04 6.60
C ALA A 247 12.14 -19.56 5.27
N GLU A 248 11.87 -20.86 5.16
CA GLU A 248 11.21 -21.44 3.97
C GLU A 248 9.78 -20.93 3.81
N ALA A 249 9.04 -20.75 4.91
CA ALA A 249 7.65 -20.30 4.87
C ALA A 249 7.50 -18.80 4.54
N PHE A 250 8.36 -17.93 5.07
CA PHE A 250 8.21 -16.47 4.97
C PHE A 250 9.29 -15.77 4.14
N GLY A 251 10.40 -16.46 3.87
CA GLY A 251 11.59 -15.93 3.22
C GLY A 251 12.73 -15.60 4.19
N GLU A 252 13.92 -15.52 3.61
CA GLU A 252 15.13 -15.08 4.30
C GLU A 252 15.23 -13.53 4.34
N GLY A 253 15.97 -13.03 5.34
CA GLY A 253 16.20 -11.59 5.54
C GLY A 253 15.04 -10.84 6.19
N ILE A 254 15.08 -9.51 6.04
CA ILE A 254 14.10 -8.58 6.62
C ILE A 254 12.77 -8.70 5.84
N LEU A 255 11.68 -8.94 6.57
CA LEU A 255 10.37 -9.09 5.97
C LEU A 255 9.66 -7.74 5.79
N PRO A 256 8.88 -7.58 4.69
CA PRO A 256 8.12 -6.36 4.47
C PRO A 256 7.12 -6.15 5.61
N LYS A 257 7.06 -4.92 6.12
CA LYS A 257 6.14 -4.56 7.19
C LYS A 257 4.68 -4.63 6.73
N LEU A 258 3.94 -5.55 7.33
CA LEU A 258 2.50 -5.74 7.08
C LEU A 258 1.77 -5.76 8.42
N GLU A 259 0.69 -4.98 8.57
CA GLU A 259 0.01 -4.87 9.86
C GLU A 259 -1.07 -5.92 10.08
N THR A 260 -1.75 -6.36 9.01
CA THR A 260 -2.93 -7.23 9.14
C THR A 260 -3.01 -8.27 8.04
N ALA A 261 -3.64 -9.42 8.35
CA ALA A 261 -4.12 -10.39 7.37
C ALA A 261 -5.53 -10.86 7.76
N VAL A 262 -6.42 -10.99 6.79
CA VAL A 262 -7.83 -11.34 6.99
C VAL A 262 -8.18 -12.58 6.16
N TYR A 263 -8.79 -13.56 6.79
CA TYR A 263 -9.32 -14.77 6.17
C TYR A 263 -10.82 -14.83 6.43
N LYS A 264 -11.60 -14.75 5.36
CA LYS A 264 -13.06 -14.91 5.39
C LYS A 264 -13.39 -16.33 4.92
N LEU A 265 -14.02 -17.12 5.78
CA LEU A 265 -14.49 -18.46 5.47
C LEU A 265 -15.98 -18.39 5.13
N GLU A 266 -16.36 -18.99 4.01
CA GLU A 266 -17.74 -19.16 3.56
C GLU A 266 -17.91 -20.60 3.05
N THR A 267 -18.22 -21.52 3.95
CA THR A 267 -18.26 -22.98 3.67
C THR A 267 -19.58 -23.58 4.11
N ARG A 268 -20.02 -24.66 3.48
CA ARG A 268 -21.20 -25.44 3.90
C ARG A 268 -20.76 -26.59 4.81
N PHE A 269 -21.62 -26.98 5.75
CA PHE A 269 -21.39 -28.20 6.53
C PHE A 269 -21.54 -29.43 5.61
N LYS A 270 -20.60 -30.38 5.71
CA LYS A 270 -20.56 -31.58 4.84
C LYS A 270 -21.71 -32.55 5.08
N GLU A 271 -22.29 -32.56 6.28
CA GLU A 271 -23.45 -33.36 6.63
C GLU A 271 -24.65 -32.45 6.77
N ASN A 272 -25.46 -32.38 5.72
CA ASN A 272 -26.70 -31.62 5.74
C ASN A 272 -27.87 -32.55 5.44
N GLU A 273 -28.13 -33.50 6.33
CA GLU A 273 -29.41 -34.21 6.39
C GLU A 273 -30.57 -33.27 6.82
N MET A 274 -30.25 -32.06 7.30
CA MET A 274 -31.19 -31.10 7.87
C MET A 274 -31.51 -29.89 6.97
N GLY A 275 -31.14 -29.93 5.68
CA GLY A 275 -31.64 -29.00 4.66
C GLY A 275 -31.35 -27.50 4.90
N ARG A 276 -30.41 -27.13 5.77
CA ARG A 276 -30.08 -25.71 5.98
C ARG A 276 -29.15 -25.22 4.88
N GLU A 277 -29.67 -24.45 3.93
CA GLU A 277 -28.89 -23.90 2.81
C GLU A 277 -27.87 -22.81 3.21
N GLU A 278 -27.92 -22.31 4.45
CA GLU A 278 -27.08 -21.20 4.89
C GLU A 278 -25.61 -21.62 5.07
N PRO A 279 -24.65 -20.95 4.39
CA PRO A 279 -23.24 -21.23 4.57
C PRO A 279 -22.75 -20.75 5.94
N PHE A 280 -21.87 -21.53 6.56
CA PHE A 280 -21.08 -21.09 7.71
C PHE A 280 -20.17 -19.95 7.30
N ARG A 281 -20.23 -18.84 8.05
CA ARG A 281 -19.42 -17.65 7.81
C ARG A 281 -18.53 -17.39 9.01
N GLY A 282 -17.22 -17.33 8.78
CA GLY A 282 -16.22 -17.00 9.80
C GLY A 282 -15.25 -15.95 9.29
N VAL A 283 -14.76 -15.08 10.16
CA VAL A 283 -13.69 -14.12 9.82
C VAL A 283 -12.59 -14.24 10.86
N VAL A 284 -11.39 -14.58 10.40
CA VAL A 284 -10.17 -14.57 11.21
C VAL A 284 -9.32 -13.40 10.77
N LYS A 285 -8.96 -12.52 11.71
CA LYS A 285 -8.10 -11.36 11.46
C LYS A 285 -6.89 -11.40 12.36
N PHE A 286 -5.71 -11.46 11.75
CA PHE A 286 -4.43 -11.27 12.42
C PHE A 286 -4.06 -9.78 12.37
N ALA A 287 -3.50 -9.26 13.47
CA ALA A 287 -3.02 -7.89 13.57
C ALA A 287 -1.74 -7.83 14.40
N SER A 288 -0.74 -7.11 13.91
CA SER A 288 0.54 -6.84 14.59
C SER A 288 1.16 -5.55 14.05
N SER A 289 2.17 -5.03 14.74
CA SER A 289 3.00 -3.94 14.20
C SER A 289 3.85 -4.40 13.00
N ASN A 290 4.25 -5.68 12.98
CA ASN A 290 4.86 -6.36 11.84
C ASN A 290 4.46 -7.85 11.86
N LEU A 291 3.34 -8.17 11.21
CA LEU A 291 2.72 -9.49 11.22
C LEU A 291 3.64 -10.57 10.71
N LEU A 292 4.36 -10.33 9.61
CA LEU A 292 5.22 -11.35 9.01
C LEU A 292 6.40 -11.72 9.92
N GLU A 293 7.02 -10.72 10.55
CA GLU A 293 8.06 -10.97 11.57
C GLU A 293 7.49 -11.65 12.81
N SER A 294 6.31 -11.26 13.27
CA SER A 294 5.66 -11.92 14.41
C SER A 294 5.37 -13.39 14.12
N LEU A 295 4.88 -13.73 12.92
CA LEU A 295 4.60 -15.10 12.53
C LEU A 295 5.90 -15.92 12.40
N LYS A 296 6.93 -15.36 11.76
CA LYS A 296 8.27 -15.98 11.68
C LYS A 296 8.86 -16.22 13.07
N TYR A 297 8.71 -15.26 13.99
CA TYR A 297 9.13 -15.40 15.37
C TYR A 297 8.37 -16.52 16.08
N CYS A 298 7.04 -16.60 15.98
CA CYS A 298 6.25 -17.66 16.60
C CYS A 298 6.67 -19.07 16.15
N VAL A 299 7.07 -19.23 14.89
CA VAL A 299 7.53 -20.52 14.35
C VAL A 299 8.94 -20.84 14.84
N SER A 300 9.86 -19.88 14.76
CA SER A 300 11.25 -20.07 15.21
C SER A 300 11.36 -20.32 16.72
N SER A 301 10.52 -19.66 17.52
CA SER A 301 10.47 -19.85 18.98
C SER A 301 9.71 -21.11 19.42
N GLY A 302 9.05 -21.84 18.51
CA GLY A 302 8.27 -23.03 18.81
C GLY A 302 6.88 -22.75 19.41
N MET A 303 6.41 -21.49 19.41
CA MET A 303 5.05 -21.13 19.83
C MET A 303 3.97 -21.59 18.84
N ALA A 304 4.35 -21.78 17.57
CA ALA A 304 3.50 -22.33 16.52
C ALA A 304 4.15 -23.59 15.94
N SER A 305 3.33 -24.60 15.64
CA SER A 305 3.80 -25.81 14.97
C SER A 305 4.26 -25.49 13.53
N ALA A 306 5.38 -26.10 13.15
CA ALA A 306 5.83 -26.16 11.77
C ALA A 306 5.47 -27.55 11.18
N PRO A 307 5.14 -27.65 9.88
CA PRO A 307 5.12 -26.59 8.88
C PRO A 307 3.96 -25.62 9.06
N VAL A 308 4.20 -24.35 8.70
CA VAL A 308 3.17 -23.31 8.75
C VAL A 308 2.08 -23.61 7.75
N THR A 309 0.82 -23.40 8.13
CA THR A 309 -0.30 -23.62 7.21
C THR A 309 -0.12 -22.82 5.90
N PRO A 310 -0.47 -23.39 4.74
CA PRO A 310 -0.39 -22.69 3.46
C PRO A 310 -1.14 -21.36 3.44
N LEU A 311 -2.14 -21.19 4.30
CA LEU A 311 -2.87 -19.93 4.46
C LEU A 311 -1.94 -18.79 4.88
N LEU A 312 -1.06 -19.02 5.86
CA LEU A 312 -0.15 -17.99 6.37
C LEU A 312 1.07 -17.79 5.46
N SER A 313 1.66 -18.87 4.93
CA SER A 313 2.77 -18.73 3.97
C SER A 313 2.32 -18.13 2.63
N SER A 314 1.03 -18.26 2.27
CA SER A 314 0.51 -17.62 1.06
C SER A 314 0.50 -16.09 1.10
N ILE A 315 0.66 -15.45 2.26
CA ILE A 315 0.75 -13.99 2.35
C ILE A 315 1.95 -13.49 1.55
N THR A 316 3.12 -14.12 1.75
CA THR A 316 4.37 -13.77 1.07
C THR A 316 4.40 -14.32 -0.35
N GLN A 317 3.91 -15.54 -0.56
CA GLN A 317 3.93 -16.19 -1.88
C GLN A 317 2.93 -15.57 -2.87
N LYS A 318 1.71 -15.21 -2.41
CA LYS A 318 0.65 -14.61 -3.24
C LYS A 318 0.63 -13.09 -3.17
N GLY A 319 1.35 -12.47 -2.24
CA GLY A 319 1.41 -11.02 -2.12
C GLY A 319 0.05 -10.42 -1.78
N ARG A 320 -0.74 -11.10 -0.94
CA ARG A 320 -2.09 -10.69 -0.56
C ARG A 320 -2.26 -10.83 0.94
N ASN A 321 -3.11 -10.01 1.52
CA ASN A 321 -3.44 -10.09 2.94
C ASN A 321 -4.94 -10.15 3.22
N TYR A 322 -5.74 -10.34 2.18
CA TYR A 322 -7.16 -10.62 2.30
C TYR A 322 -7.50 -11.86 1.46
N PHE A 323 -8.09 -12.86 2.11
CA PHE A 323 -8.39 -14.16 1.52
C PHE A 323 -9.85 -14.51 1.76
N VAL A 324 -10.51 -15.02 0.72
CA VAL A 324 -11.85 -15.62 0.82
C VAL A 324 -11.71 -17.11 0.55
N ILE A 325 -12.11 -17.93 1.50
CA ILE A 325 -12.04 -19.39 1.47
C ILE A 325 -13.47 -19.90 1.31
N THR A 326 -13.75 -20.49 0.15
CA THR A 326 -15.05 -21.08 -0.19
C THR A 326 -14.89 -22.58 -0.45
N ASP A 327 -16.00 -23.32 -0.44
CA ASP A 327 -15.99 -24.72 -0.85
C ASP A 327 -15.49 -24.88 -2.29
N LYS A 328 -14.72 -25.95 -2.54
CA LYS A 328 -14.35 -26.34 -3.90
C LYS A 328 -15.63 -26.78 -4.62
N GLY A 329 -16.06 -26.03 -5.63
CA GLY A 329 -17.24 -26.38 -6.42
C GLY A 329 -17.13 -27.76 -7.08
N PRO A 330 -18.26 -28.43 -7.37
CA PRO A 330 -18.30 -29.69 -8.11
C PRO A 330 -17.92 -29.42 -9.57
N GLY A 331 -16.63 -29.47 -9.90
CA GLY A 331 -16.18 -29.22 -11.28
C GLY A 331 -14.68 -29.18 -11.55
N ILE A 332 -13.81 -29.29 -10.53
CA ILE A 332 -12.36 -29.37 -10.75
C ILE A 332 -11.90 -30.76 -10.34
N SER A 333 -11.99 -31.70 -11.28
CA SER A 333 -11.43 -33.03 -11.17
C SER A 333 -9.89 -32.98 -11.23
N ASN A 334 -9.28 -33.66 -10.26
CA ASN A 334 -7.95 -34.28 -10.30
C ASN A 334 -6.75 -33.41 -10.70
N THR A 335 -6.25 -32.64 -9.72
CA THR A 335 -4.80 -32.56 -9.46
C THR A 335 -4.58 -32.68 -7.94
N PRO A 336 -3.64 -33.52 -7.49
CA PRO A 336 -3.46 -33.77 -6.06
C PRO A 336 -2.86 -32.53 -5.38
N GLY A 337 -3.70 -31.79 -4.67
CA GLY A 337 -3.24 -30.79 -3.71
C GLY A 337 -2.59 -31.48 -2.50
N PRO A 338 -1.67 -30.80 -1.80
CA PRO A 338 -0.90 -31.41 -0.73
C PRO A 338 -1.84 -31.75 0.44
N LYS A 339 -1.69 -32.99 0.93
CA LYS A 339 -2.30 -33.43 2.18
C LYS A 339 -1.66 -32.67 3.34
N ILE A 340 -2.51 -32.32 4.31
CA ILE A 340 -2.19 -31.58 5.55
C ILE A 340 -1.00 -32.21 6.28
#